data_AF-A0A2Z6II59-F1
#
_entry.id   AF-A0A2Z6II59-F1
#
_cell.length_a   1.000
_cell.length_b   1.000
_cell.length_c   1.000
_cell.angle_alpha   90.00
_cell.angle_beta   90.00
_cell.angle_gamma   90.00
#
_symmetry.space_group_name_H-M   'P 1'
#
loop_
_entity.id
_entity.type
_entity.pdbx_description
1 polymer ?
#
loop_
_entity_poly.entity_id
_entity_poly.type
_entity_poly.pdbx_seq_one_letter_code
_entity_poly.pdbx_strand_id
1 'polypeptide(L)'
;MGCQFYDKAAGAWTAAEHYTADGLFLLTPEAVYRCPQLEAVLQHCSEQRLYCRDTEITLRLPVALLEQDARFGTVARMEHLTLHYTPRSLAILGEEALIPTLQRDWLGDLRHSAMDELLQRVLLSSIYSHERVARVLVERLQVLRMALKTAMGNAELRQIVVLNRDLGELVIALRETGLILRDALRATAGESPVYPLLDAALREQRRIEDGVNLIHQRYLAVTNAYNGIIQNNAHTVMKVMTVWLALLMMPIAFIMPWHMMTPLPLEHWHYLWFGLLAYVFGVTWLFARWAGKHGFFSM
;
A
#
# COMPACT_ATOMS: atom_id res chain seq x y z
N MET A 1 -14.88 25.25 3.16
CA MET A 1 -14.37 26.65 3.25
C MET A 1 -14.16 27.23 1.84
N GLY A 2 -14.26 28.55 1.65
CA GLY A 2 -14.19 29.23 0.34
C GLY A 2 -12.77 29.37 -0.24
N CYS A 3 -12.68 29.92 -1.47
CA CYS A 3 -11.44 30.27 -2.14
C CYS A 3 -10.55 31.13 -1.24
N GLN A 4 -9.27 30.79 -1.12
CA GLN A 4 -8.29 31.54 -0.34
C GLN A 4 -7.24 32.15 -1.26
N PHE A 5 -7.03 33.45 -1.12
CA PHE A 5 -6.04 34.22 -1.86
C PHE A 5 -4.92 34.64 -0.92
N TYR A 6 -3.67 34.44 -1.35
CA TYR A 6 -2.53 34.93 -0.61
C TYR A 6 -2.21 36.38 -0.98
N ASP A 7 -2.48 37.30 -0.05
CA ASP A 7 -2.08 38.69 -0.20
C ASP A 7 -0.59 38.84 0.15
N LYS A 8 0.23 39.17 -0.86
CA LYS A 8 1.68 39.41 -0.68
C LYS A 8 1.97 40.63 0.19
N ALA A 9 1.10 41.65 0.19
CA ALA A 9 1.30 42.88 0.97
C ALA A 9 1.00 42.65 2.46
N ALA A 10 -0.08 41.93 2.77
CA ALA A 10 -0.40 41.54 4.15
C ALA A 10 0.41 40.34 4.65
N GLY A 11 0.94 39.53 3.72
CA GLY A 11 1.61 38.26 4.02
C GLY A 11 0.68 37.26 4.71
N ALA A 12 -0.59 37.24 4.33
CA ALA A 12 -1.65 36.46 4.96
C ALA A 12 -2.62 35.88 3.93
N TRP A 13 -3.23 34.75 4.27
CA TRP A 13 -4.33 34.16 3.51
C TRP A 13 -5.61 34.93 3.80
N THR A 14 -6.25 35.43 2.75
CA THR A 14 -7.52 36.14 2.80
C THR A 14 -8.58 35.33 2.07
N ALA A 15 -9.81 35.36 2.57
CA ALA A 15 -10.93 34.76 1.83
C ALA A 15 -11.18 35.62 0.58
N ALA A 16 -11.15 35.00 -0.59
CA ALA A 16 -11.47 35.66 -1.84
C ALA A 16 -12.80 35.12 -2.37
N GLU A 17 -13.65 36.01 -2.86
CA GLU A 17 -14.92 35.63 -3.49
C GLU A 17 -14.75 35.30 -4.98
N HIS A 18 -13.66 35.79 -5.60
CA HIS A 18 -13.39 35.67 -7.03
C HIS A 18 -11.91 35.37 -7.30
N TYR A 19 -11.64 34.58 -8.34
CA TYR A 19 -10.29 34.40 -8.88
C TYR A 19 -9.86 35.66 -9.65
N THR A 20 -8.84 36.36 -9.17
CA THR A 20 -8.17 37.43 -9.93
C THR A 20 -6.99 36.85 -10.70
N ALA A 21 -6.70 37.34 -11.91
CA ALA A 21 -5.69 36.75 -12.79
C ALA A 21 -4.25 36.79 -12.25
N ASP A 22 -4.00 37.55 -11.18
CA ASP A 22 -2.66 37.74 -10.61
C ASP A 22 -2.66 37.27 -9.14
N GLY A 23 -1.71 36.37 -8.79
CA GLY A 23 -1.45 35.92 -7.42
C GLY A 23 -1.65 34.42 -7.15
N LEU A 24 -1.58 34.03 -5.88
CA LEU A 24 -1.63 32.63 -5.43
C LEU A 24 -3.00 32.30 -4.83
N PHE A 25 -3.62 31.23 -5.32
CA PHE A 25 -4.96 30.80 -4.93
C PHE A 25 -4.95 29.35 -4.42
N LEU A 26 -5.66 29.11 -3.32
CA LEU A 26 -5.99 27.79 -2.81
C LEU A 26 -7.50 27.59 -2.85
N LEU A 27 -7.93 26.52 -3.50
CA LEU A 27 -9.32 26.27 -3.82
C LEU A 27 -9.71 24.85 -3.42
N THR A 28 -10.90 24.71 -2.83
CA THR A 28 -11.58 23.43 -2.66
C THR A 28 -12.41 23.12 -3.91
N PRO A 29 -12.74 21.83 -4.17
CA PRO A 29 -13.61 21.44 -5.29
C PRO A 29 -14.97 22.17 -5.28
N GLU A 30 -15.54 22.39 -4.09
CA GLU A 30 -16.81 23.11 -3.92
C GLU A 30 -16.70 24.60 -4.27
N ALA A 31 -15.51 25.19 -4.09
CA ALA A 31 -15.26 26.59 -4.40
C ALA A 31 -15.09 26.85 -5.92
N VAL A 32 -14.87 25.79 -6.73
CA VAL A 32 -14.70 25.89 -8.18
C VAL A 32 -15.93 26.45 -8.86
N TYR A 33 -17.14 26.07 -8.42
CA TYR A 33 -18.42 26.56 -8.96
C TYR A 33 -18.62 28.07 -8.82
N ARG A 34 -17.82 28.74 -7.99
CA ARG A 34 -17.84 30.19 -7.83
C ARG A 34 -16.93 30.90 -8.85
N CYS A 35 -16.20 30.15 -9.68
CA CYS A 35 -15.20 30.67 -10.62
C CYS A 35 -15.34 30.00 -12.01
N PRO A 36 -16.22 30.51 -12.90
CA PRO A 36 -16.52 29.88 -14.19
C PRO A 36 -15.31 29.79 -15.15
N GLN A 37 -14.33 30.68 -15.01
CA GLN A 37 -13.09 30.64 -15.81
C GLN A 37 -12.20 29.45 -15.43
N LEU A 38 -12.09 29.13 -14.13
CA LEU A 38 -11.35 27.96 -13.67
C LEU A 38 -12.16 26.68 -13.90
N GLU A 39 -13.49 26.73 -13.80
CA GLU A 39 -14.36 25.58 -14.00
C GLU A 39 -14.15 24.95 -15.40
N ALA A 40 -14.05 25.75 -16.46
CA ALA A 40 -13.80 25.24 -17.80
C ALA A 40 -12.42 24.55 -17.94
N VAL A 41 -11.37 25.15 -17.35
CA VAL A 41 -10.00 24.60 -17.35
C VAL A 41 -9.93 23.33 -16.50
N LEU A 42 -10.63 23.29 -15.37
CA LEU A 42 -10.68 22.15 -14.46
C LEU A 42 -11.52 21.00 -14.98
N GLN A 43 -12.62 21.26 -15.69
CA GLN A 43 -13.37 20.23 -16.42
C GLN A 43 -12.49 19.57 -17.46
N HIS A 44 -11.74 20.37 -18.24
CA HIS A 44 -10.75 19.85 -19.18
C HIS A 44 -9.65 19.03 -18.48
N CYS A 45 -9.21 19.45 -17.28
CA CYS A 45 -8.24 18.69 -16.50
C CYS A 45 -8.79 17.45 -15.77
N SER A 46 -10.10 17.38 -15.57
CA SER A 46 -10.75 16.17 -15.08
C SER A 46 -10.70 15.05 -16.14
N GLU A 47 -10.79 15.44 -17.41
CA GLU A 47 -10.74 14.56 -18.59
C GLU A 47 -9.29 14.32 -19.09
N GLN A 48 -8.43 15.33 -19.02
CA GLN A 48 -7.03 15.30 -19.48
C GLN A 48 -6.06 15.65 -18.34
N ARG A 49 -5.13 14.74 -18.02
CA ARG A 49 -4.20 14.89 -16.88
C ARG A 49 -3.17 16.03 -17.05
N LEU A 50 -3.11 16.64 -18.23
CA LEU A 50 -2.17 17.67 -18.63
C LEU A 50 -2.85 18.61 -19.62
N TYR A 51 -2.72 19.92 -19.38
CA TYR A 51 -3.05 20.96 -20.35
C TYR A 51 -1.87 21.95 -20.43
N CYS A 52 -1.24 22.06 -21.60
CA CYS A 52 -0.18 23.04 -21.85
C CYS A 52 -0.54 23.87 -23.07
N ARG A 53 -0.60 25.19 -22.91
CA ARG A 53 -0.80 26.13 -24.01
C ARG A 53 0.03 27.39 -23.77
N ASP A 54 0.97 27.66 -24.68
CA ASP A 54 1.89 28.79 -24.62
C ASP A 54 2.68 28.90 -23.30
N THR A 55 2.12 29.65 -22.33
CA THR A 55 2.71 29.87 -20.98
C THR A 55 1.83 29.35 -19.85
N GLU A 56 0.66 28.81 -20.17
CA GLU A 56 -0.27 28.22 -19.20
C GLU A 56 -0.03 26.73 -19.10
N ILE A 57 0.13 26.24 -17.87
CA ILE A 57 0.39 24.83 -17.57
C ILE A 57 -0.60 24.41 -16.50
N THR A 58 -1.40 23.38 -16.80
CA THR A 58 -2.28 22.75 -15.83
C THR A 58 -1.91 21.28 -15.67
N LEU A 59 -1.63 20.88 -14.42
CA LEU A 59 -1.18 19.54 -14.05
C LEU A 59 -2.11 18.97 -12.99
N ARG A 60 -2.54 17.72 -13.17
CA ARG A 60 -3.23 16.98 -12.12
C ARG A 60 -2.31 15.91 -11.58
N LEU A 61 -1.82 16.06 -10.36
CA LEU A 61 -0.82 15.18 -9.77
C LEU A 61 -1.43 14.40 -8.61
N PRO A 62 -1.16 13.08 -8.51
CA PRO A 62 -1.47 12.36 -7.28
C PRO A 62 -0.55 12.87 -6.15
N VAL A 63 -1.08 12.92 -4.93
CA VAL A 63 -0.38 13.31 -3.71
C VAL A 63 -0.64 12.25 -2.66
N ALA A 64 0.42 11.76 -2.02
CA ALA A 64 0.32 10.75 -0.99
C ALA A 64 0.13 11.40 0.39
N LEU A 65 -0.88 10.92 1.11
CA LEU A 65 -1.20 11.31 2.48
C LEU A 65 -1.22 10.08 3.40
N LEU A 66 -1.01 10.33 4.69
CA LEU A 66 -1.17 9.32 5.73
C LEU A 66 -2.52 9.51 6.41
N GLU A 67 -3.27 8.43 6.54
CA GLU A 67 -4.55 8.39 7.24
C GLU A 67 -4.52 7.31 8.33
N GLN A 68 -5.22 7.56 9.44
CA GLN A 68 -5.39 6.59 10.53
C GLN A 68 -6.65 5.75 10.29
N ASP A 69 -6.48 4.50 9.90
CA ASP A 69 -7.57 3.53 9.81
C ASP A 69 -7.76 2.80 11.14
N ALA A 70 -9.02 2.68 11.60
CA ALA A 70 -9.35 2.07 12.88
C ALA A 70 -8.97 0.57 12.98
N ARG A 71 -8.92 -0.14 11.86
CA ARG A 71 -8.64 -1.59 11.78
C ARG A 71 -7.21 -1.86 11.38
N PHE A 72 -6.68 -1.02 10.50
CA PHE A 72 -5.39 -1.23 9.86
C PHE A 72 -4.34 -0.24 10.29
N GLY A 73 -4.61 0.72 11.18
CA GLY A 73 -3.67 1.74 11.64
C GLY A 73 -3.29 2.73 10.54
N THR A 74 -2.06 3.25 10.53
CA THR A 74 -1.60 4.20 9.51
C THR A 74 -1.55 3.58 8.11
N VAL A 75 -2.40 4.06 7.20
CA VAL A 75 -2.51 3.66 5.79
C VAL A 75 -2.15 4.83 4.88
N ALA A 76 -1.80 4.52 3.63
CA ALA A 76 -1.63 5.56 2.62
C ALA A 76 -2.95 5.85 1.92
N ARG A 77 -3.21 7.13 1.68
CA ARG A 77 -4.32 7.59 0.85
C ARG A 77 -3.78 8.45 -0.27
N MET A 78 -4.21 8.15 -1.49
CA MET A 78 -3.85 8.93 -2.67
C MET A 78 -4.95 9.95 -2.94
N GLU A 79 -4.57 11.21 -2.92
CA GLU A 79 -5.44 12.33 -3.30
C GLU A 79 -4.94 13.00 -4.57
N HIS A 80 -5.77 13.81 -5.22
CA HIS A 80 -5.36 14.54 -6.41
C HIS A 80 -5.22 16.03 -6.12
N LEU A 81 -4.11 16.60 -6.57
CA LEU A 81 -3.82 18.01 -6.54
C LEU A 81 -3.81 18.55 -7.98
N THR A 82 -4.65 19.54 -8.28
CA THR A 82 -4.62 20.20 -9.57
C THR A 82 -3.90 21.53 -9.45
N LEU A 83 -2.87 21.72 -10.25
CA LEU A 83 -2.07 22.93 -10.32
C LEU A 83 -2.38 23.62 -11.63
N HIS A 84 -2.80 24.88 -11.58
CA HIS A 84 -2.94 25.73 -12.74
C HIS A 84 -1.98 26.90 -12.59
N TYR A 85 -0.95 26.92 -13.44
CA TYR A 85 0.11 27.91 -13.43
C TYR A 85 0.02 28.81 -14.66
N THR A 86 0.16 30.11 -14.41
CA THR A 86 0.47 31.13 -15.40
C THR A 86 1.67 31.95 -14.89
N PRO A 87 2.35 32.74 -15.74
CA PRO A 87 3.46 33.61 -15.29
C PRO A 87 3.07 34.63 -14.22
N ARG A 88 1.77 34.87 -14.02
CA ARG A 88 1.24 35.86 -13.06
C ARG A 88 0.47 35.25 -11.89
N SER A 89 -0.01 34.02 -12.04
CA SER A 89 -0.80 33.34 -11.00
C SER A 89 -0.49 31.86 -10.86
N LEU A 90 -0.71 31.34 -9.66
CA LEU A 90 -0.70 29.93 -9.36
C LEU A 90 -1.99 29.59 -8.61
N ALA A 91 -2.85 28.78 -9.21
CA ALA A 91 -4.01 28.21 -8.55
C ALA A 91 -3.74 26.76 -8.19
N ILE A 92 -4.02 26.41 -6.94
CA ILE A 92 -3.86 25.07 -6.39
C ILE A 92 -5.24 24.59 -5.94
N LEU A 93 -5.72 23.54 -6.59
CA LEU A 93 -6.92 22.83 -6.22
C LEU A 93 -6.54 21.59 -5.41
N GLY A 94 -7.10 21.44 -4.22
CA GLY A 94 -6.90 20.25 -3.40
C GLY A 94 -8.13 19.97 -2.54
N GLU A 95 -8.28 18.71 -2.12
CA GLU A 95 -9.32 18.35 -1.16
C GLU A 95 -9.14 19.08 0.18
N GLU A 96 -10.22 19.21 0.94
CA GLU A 96 -10.22 20.01 2.19
C GLU A 96 -9.19 19.50 3.22
N ALA A 97 -8.89 18.19 3.19
CA ALA A 97 -7.86 17.57 4.03
C ALA A 97 -6.42 17.96 3.64
N LEU A 98 -6.17 18.33 2.38
CA LEU A 98 -4.85 18.71 1.87
C LEU A 98 -4.50 20.17 2.20
N ILE A 99 -5.48 21.07 2.13
CA ILE A 99 -5.31 22.52 2.28
C ILE A 99 -4.48 22.94 3.51
N PRO A 100 -4.76 22.47 4.75
CA PRO A 100 -4.00 22.90 5.91
C PRO A 100 -2.53 22.45 5.86
N THR A 101 -2.27 21.28 5.27
CA THR A 101 -0.91 20.74 5.08
C THR A 101 -0.17 21.55 4.02
N LEU A 102 -0.83 21.89 2.90
CA LEU A 102 -0.28 22.74 1.85
C LEU A 102 0.12 24.12 2.40
N GLN A 103 -0.75 24.74 3.20
CA GLN A 103 -0.52 26.08 3.75
C GLN A 103 0.64 26.15 4.73
N ARG A 104 0.72 25.20 5.67
CA ARG A 104 1.72 25.22 6.73
C ARG A 104 3.07 24.69 6.26
N ASP A 105 3.07 23.55 5.57
CA ASP A 105 4.32 22.83 5.27
C ASP A 105 4.91 23.23 3.92
N TRP A 106 4.08 23.49 2.90
CA TRP A 106 4.58 23.71 1.53
C TRP A 106 4.68 25.19 1.18
N LEU A 107 3.79 26.00 1.73
CA LEU A 107 3.63 27.42 1.43
C LEU A 107 3.97 28.32 2.64
N GLY A 108 4.81 27.84 3.56
CA GLY A 108 5.10 28.57 4.81
C GLY A 108 5.89 29.89 4.62
N ASP A 109 6.72 29.99 3.57
CA ASP A 109 7.57 31.16 3.32
C ASP A 109 7.36 31.71 1.90
N LEU A 110 6.23 32.41 1.73
CA LEU A 110 5.71 32.93 0.46
C LEU A 110 6.11 34.38 0.15
N ARG A 111 6.62 35.13 1.15
CA ARG A 111 6.73 36.59 1.08
C ARG A 111 7.66 37.10 -0.02
N HIS A 112 8.62 36.30 -0.48
CA HIS A 112 9.66 36.75 -1.43
C HIS A 112 9.84 35.86 -2.67
N SER A 113 9.05 34.80 -2.83
CA SER A 113 9.24 33.86 -3.94
C SER A 113 8.52 34.28 -5.22
N ALA A 114 9.22 34.11 -6.35
CA ALA A 114 8.65 34.20 -7.69
C ALA A 114 7.64 33.05 -7.92
N MET A 115 6.68 33.24 -8.84
CA MET A 115 5.62 32.22 -9.06
C MET A 115 6.20 30.89 -9.55
N ASP A 116 7.31 30.96 -10.29
CA ASP A 116 8.08 29.82 -10.81
C ASP A 116 8.71 29.01 -9.67
N GLU A 117 9.27 29.68 -8.66
CA GLU A 117 9.81 29.04 -7.46
C GLU A 117 8.70 28.36 -6.65
N LEU A 118 7.51 28.96 -6.60
CA LEU A 118 6.35 28.38 -5.93
C LEU A 118 5.86 27.13 -6.66
N LEU A 119 5.77 27.17 -7.99
CA LEU A 119 5.46 25.99 -8.80
C LEU A 119 6.46 24.87 -8.53
N GLN A 120 7.76 25.17 -8.59
CA GLN A 120 8.81 24.18 -8.32
C GLN A 120 8.69 23.61 -6.89
N ARG A 121 8.47 24.47 -5.89
CA ARG A 121 8.30 24.03 -4.50
C ARG A 121 7.11 23.09 -4.36
N VAL A 122 5.96 23.43 -4.94
CA VAL A 122 4.76 22.58 -4.88
C VAL A 122 4.95 21.25 -5.61
N LEU A 123 5.61 21.25 -6.77
CA LEU A 123 5.95 20.03 -7.51
C LEU A 123 6.87 19.12 -6.68
N LEU A 124 7.96 19.67 -6.14
CA LEU A 124 8.90 18.92 -5.31
C LEU A 124 8.25 18.43 -4.01
N SER A 125 7.45 19.26 -3.34
CA SER A 125 6.73 18.85 -2.13
C SER A 125 5.72 17.73 -2.41
N SER A 126 5.05 17.75 -3.56
CA SER A 126 4.21 16.62 -4.00
C SER A 126 5.05 15.35 -4.19
N ILE A 127 6.19 15.44 -4.88
CA ILE A 127 7.09 14.30 -5.09
C ILE A 127 7.62 13.76 -3.74
N TYR A 128 8.08 14.62 -2.84
CA TYR A 128 8.57 14.23 -1.51
C TYR A 128 7.48 13.70 -0.58
N SER A 129 6.21 14.08 -0.79
CA SER A 129 5.09 13.49 -0.04
C SER A 129 5.06 11.96 -0.22
N HIS A 130 5.30 11.47 -1.44
CA HIS A 130 5.35 10.05 -1.74
C HIS A 130 6.48 9.36 -0.98
N GLU A 131 7.68 9.96 -0.94
CA GLU A 131 8.81 9.41 -0.18
C GLU A 131 8.53 9.36 1.32
N ARG A 132 7.95 10.44 1.88
CA ARG A 132 7.57 10.50 3.30
C ARG A 132 6.58 9.39 3.64
N VAL A 133 5.55 9.20 2.82
CA VAL A 133 4.58 8.12 3.00
C VAL A 133 5.25 6.75 2.88
N ALA A 134 6.06 6.52 1.84
CA ALA A 134 6.81 5.27 1.66
C ALA A 134 7.62 4.91 2.91
N ARG A 135 8.33 5.88 3.49
CA ARG A 135 9.15 5.67 4.69
C ARG A 135 8.33 5.16 5.87
N VAL A 136 7.19 5.80 6.14
CA VAL A 136 6.29 5.39 7.23
C VAL A 136 5.71 3.99 6.99
N LEU A 137 5.28 3.68 5.76
CA LEU A 137 4.80 2.34 5.42
C LEU A 137 5.90 1.28 5.60
N VAL A 138 7.13 1.59 5.19
CA VAL A 138 8.29 0.69 5.30
C VAL A 138 8.66 0.43 6.75
N GLU A 139 8.75 1.45 7.59
CA GLU A 139 9.02 1.31 9.02
C GLU A 139 7.98 0.39 9.67
N ARG A 140 6.71 0.59 9.31
CA ARG A 140 5.62 -0.23 9.84
C ARG A 140 5.65 -1.68 9.35
N LEU A 141 5.97 -1.90 8.07
CA LEU A 141 6.22 -3.24 7.52
C LEU A 141 7.36 -3.94 8.25
N GLN A 142 8.42 -3.22 8.64
CA GLN A 142 9.53 -3.80 9.42
C GLN A 142 9.08 -4.25 10.81
N VAL A 143 8.30 -3.42 11.52
CA VAL A 143 7.76 -3.75 12.84
C VAL A 143 6.88 -5.00 12.78
N LEU A 144 5.92 -5.04 11.85
CA LEU A 144 5.03 -6.20 11.69
C LEU A 144 5.78 -7.46 11.30
N ARG A 145 6.82 -7.32 10.48
CA ARG A 145 7.68 -8.44 10.10
C ARG A 145 8.44 -9.01 11.31
N MET A 146 8.94 -8.16 12.20
CA MET A 146 9.60 -8.62 13.41
C MET A 146 8.61 -9.32 14.35
N ALA A 147 7.38 -8.80 14.46
CA ALA A 147 6.31 -9.50 15.18
C ALA A 147 6.03 -10.89 14.58
N LEU A 148 5.92 -11.01 13.26
CA LEU A 148 5.71 -12.31 12.59
C LEU A 148 6.83 -13.32 12.76
N LYS A 149 8.07 -12.87 12.97
CA LYS A 149 9.17 -13.79 13.31
C LYS A 149 9.00 -14.41 14.69
N THR A 150 8.33 -13.71 15.61
CA THR A 150 8.11 -14.17 16.99
C THR A 150 6.83 -14.98 17.13
N ALA A 151 5.76 -14.59 16.44
CA ALA A 151 4.49 -15.31 16.39
C ALA A 151 3.82 -15.10 15.03
N MET A 152 3.49 -16.19 14.33
CA MET A 152 2.68 -16.12 13.11
C MET A 152 1.22 -15.80 13.46
N GLY A 153 0.90 -14.52 13.58
CA GLY A 153 -0.47 -14.04 13.78
C GLY A 153 -1.17 -13.66 12.47
N ASN A 154 -2.47 -13.94 12.41
CA ASN A 154 -3.31 -13.61 11.25
C ASN A 154 -3.55 -12.09 11.09
N ALA A 155 -3.47 -11.34 12.18
CA ALA A 155 -3.69 -9.89 12.18
C ALA A 155 -2.51 -9.16 11.50
N GLU A 156 -1.29 -9.55 11.85
CA GLU A 156 -0.05 -9.01 11.30
C GLU A 156 0.07 -9.34 9.81
N LEU A 157 -0.25 -10.57 9.40
CA LEU A 157 -0.29 -10.95 7.98
C LEU A 157 -1.28 -10.08 7.20
N ARG A 158 -2.48 -9.86 7.74
CA ARG A 158 -3.49 -9.03 7.08
C ARG A 158 -3.02 -7.58 6.95
N GLN A 159 -2.40 -7.02 7.99
CA GLN A 159 -1.84 -5.67 7.95
C GLN A 159 -0.71 -5.56 6.92
N ILE A 160 0.18 -6.56 6.84
CA ILE A 160 1.25 -6.60 5.82
C ILE A 160 0.67 -6.61 4.40
N VAL A 161 -0.39 -7.37 4.15
CA VAL A 161 -1.06 -7.38 2.83
C VAL A 161 -1.60 -5.99 2.47
N VAL A 162 -2.27 -5.31 3.41
CA VAL A 162 -2.77 -3.94 3.20
C VAL A 162 -1.62 -2.96 2.94
N LEU A 163 -0.57 -2.98 3.76
CA LEU A 163 0.60 -2.13 3.60
C LEU A 163 1.34 -2.37 2.26
N ASN A 164 1.41 -3.60 1.79
CA ASN A 164 1.98 -3.92 0.47
C ASN A 164 1.12 -3.39 -0.67
N ARG A 165 -0.21 -3.46 -0.54
CA ARG A 165 -1.14 -2.89 -1.51
C ARG A 165 -0.96 -1.37 -1.58
N ASP A 166 -0.95 -0.70 -0.43
CA ASP A 166 -0.76 0.75 -0.32
C ASP A 166 0.60 1.19 -0.91
N LEU A 167 1.66 0.41 -0.68
CA LEU A 167 2.96 0.64 -1.30
C LEU A 167 2.94 0.42 -2.83
N GLY A 168 2.14 -0.53 -3.32
CA GLY A 168 1.93 -0.73 -4.75
C GLY A 168 1.15 0.42 -5.40
N GLU A 169 0.09 0.91 -4.75
CA GLU A 169 -0.64 2.11 -5.17
C GLU A 169 0.28 3.33 -5.24
N LEU A 170 1.21 3.48 -4.28
CA LEU A 170 2.21 4.52 -4.29
C LEU A 170 3.17 4.45 -5.49
N VAL A 171 3.62 3.24 -5.87
CA VAL A 171 4.46 3.05 -7.07
C VAL A 171 3.69 3.43 -8.34
N ILE A 172 2.41 3.10 -8.42
CA ILE A 172 1.55 3.48 -9.56
C ILE A 172 1.40 5.00 -9.62
N ALA A 173 1.14 5.66 -8.50
CA ALA A 173 1.02 7.12 -8.40
C ALA A 173 2.34 7.85 -8.77
N LEU A 174 3.48 7.33 -8.32
CA LEU A 174 4.79 7.85 -8.71
C LEU A 174 5.01 7.72 -10.21
N ARG A 175 4.73 6.56 -10.80
CA ARG A 175 4.85 6.34 -12.24
C ARG A 175 3.93 7.26 -13.03
N GLU A 176 2.69 7.45 -12.58
CA GLU A 176 1.75 8.40 -13.16
C GLU A 176 2.29 9.83 -13.13
N THR A 177 2.82 10.28 -11.98
CA THR A 177 3.47 11.58 -11.83
C THR A 177 4.62 11.76 -12.83
N GLY A 178 5.46 10.75 -13.00
CA GLY A 178 6.56 10.77 -13.96
C GLY A 178 6.12 10.87 -15.41
N LEU A 179 5.02 10.20 -15.78
CA LEU A 179 4.42 10.32 -17.12
C LEU A 179 3.91 11.75 -17.36
N ILE A 180 3.18 12.32 -16.39
CA ILE A 180 2.62 13.67 -16.49
C ILE A 180 3.73 14.71 -16.60
N LEU A 181 4.78 14.63 -15.78
CA LEU A 181 5.92 15.55 -15.85
C LEU A 181 6.69 15.41 -17.17
N ARG A 182 6.87 14.19 -17.68
CA ARG A 182 7.52 13.96 -18.96
C ARG A 182 6.72 14.55 -20.13
N ASP A 183 5.40 14.36 -20.11
CA ASP A 183 4.54 14.86 -21.16
C ASP A 183 4.41 16.40 -21.07
N ALA A 184 4.41 16.96 -19.85
CA ALA A 184 4.51 18.40 -19.63
C ALA A 184 5.83 18.97 -20.19
N LEU A 185 6.97 18.35 -19.86
CA LEU A 185 8.29 18.77 -20.37
C LEU A 185 8.38 18.74 -21.90
N ARG A 186 7.71 17.77 -22.55
CA ARG A 186 7.63 17.69 -24.02
C ARG A 186 6.76 18.78 -24.64
N ALA A 187 5.71 19.20 -23.94
CA ALA A 187 4.79 20.24 -24.40
C ALA A 187 5.32 21.65 -24.14
N THR A 188 6.19 21.83 -23.14
CA THR A 188 6.84 23.11 -22.83
C THR A 188 8.00 23.39 -23.78
N ALA A 189 8.04 24.60 -24.36
CA ALA A 189 9.16 25.04 -25.18
C ALA A 189 10.47 25.09 -24.36
N GLY A 190 11.60 24.68 -24.97
CA GLY A 190 12.89 24.61 -24.29
C GLY A 190 13.45 25.95 -23.78
N GLU A 191 12.97 27.07 -24.33
CA GLU A 191 13.35 28.43 -23.92
C GLU A 191 12.49 28.97 -22.75
N SER A 192 11.45 28.23 -22.34
CA SER A 192 10.57 28.65 -21.23
C SER A 192 11.32 28.60 -19.89
N PRO A 193 11.14 29.59 -19.00
CA PRO A 193 11.71 29.57 -17.65
C PRO A 193 11.23 28.36 -16.82
N VAL A 194 10.11 27.74 -17.20
CA VAL A 194 9.55 26.57 -16.50
C VAL A 194 10.22 25.25 -16.90
N TYR A 195 10.84 25.19 -18.08
CA TYR A 195 11.51 23.99 -18.58
C TYR A 195 12.55 23.39 -17.60
N PRO A 196 13.53 24.16 -17.07
CA PRO A 196 14.50 23.62 -16.12
C PRO A 196 13.86 23.14 -14.80
N LEU A 197 12.72 23.73 -14.40
CA LEU A 197 12.00 23.37 -13.18
C LEU A 197 11.31 22.00 -13.34
N LEU A 198 10.63 21.79 -14.47
CA LEU A 198 10.01 20.51 -14.85
C LEU A 198 11.05 19.40 -14.98
N ASP A 199 12.18 19.69 -15.61
CA ASP A 199 13.28 18.73 -15.81
C ASP A 199 13.93 18.33 -14.46
N ALA A 200 14.13 19.28 -13.55
CA ALA A 200 14.60 19.00 -12.20
C ALA A 200 13.60 18.14 -11.41
N ALA A 201 12.31 18.48 -11.46
CA ALA A 201 11.27 17.71 -10.80
C ALA A 201 11.16 16.28 -11.38
N LEU A 202 11.30 16.11 -12.69
CA LEU A 202 11.24 14.80 -13.35
C LEU A 202 12.43 13.91 -12.95
N ARG A 203 13.63 14.49 -12.82
CA ARG A 203 14.80 13.75 -12.30
C ARG A 203 14.57 13.27 -10.88
N GLU A 204 14.06 14.13 -10.00
CA GLU A 204 13.82 13.76 -8.61
C GLU A 204 12.69 12.72 -8.49
N GLN A 205 11.62 12.88 -9.27
CA GLN A 205 10.53 11.89 -9.34
C GLN A 205 11.06 10.50 -9.74
N ARG A 206 11.91 10.40 -10.77
CA ARG A 206 12.50 9.11 -11.19
C ARG A 206 13.35 8.48 -10.11
N ARG A 207 14.17 9.29 -9.43
CA ARG A 207 15.00 8.83 -8.31
C ARG A 207 14.15 8.21 -7.20
N ILE A 208 13.05 8.86 -6.84
CA ILE A 208 12.13 8.35 -5.81
C ILE A 208 11.37 7.12 -6.31
N GLU A 209 10.90 7.12 -7.55
CA GLU A 209 10.23 5.96 -8.17
C GLU A 209 11.11 4.71 -8.11
N ASP A 210 12.37 4.80 -8.54
CA ASP A 210 13.32 3.68 -8.52
C ASP A 210 13.54 3.15 -7.09
N GLY A 211 13.71 4.07 -6.13
CA GLY A 211 13.88 3.73 -4.72
C GLY A 211 12.67 3.00 -4.13
N VAL A 212 11.46 3.54 -4.33
CA VAL A 212 10.22 2.97 -3.81
C VAL A 212 9.89 1.65 -4.51
N ASN A 213 10.13 1.52 -5.81
CA ASN A 213 9.90 0.30 -6.57
C ASN A 213 10.80 -0.85 -6.08
N LEU A 214 12.10 -0.59 -5.85
CA LEU A 214 13.01 -1.59 -5.29
C LEU A 214 12.53 -2.08 -3.91
N ILE A 215 12.09 -1.15 -3.06
CA ILE A 215 11.53 -1.46 -1.75
C ILE A 215 10.27 -2.34 -1.91
N HIS A 216 9.35 -1.94 -2.78
CA HIS A 216 8.11 -2.67 -3.03
C HIS A 216 8.36 -4.11 -3.49
N GLN A 217 9.25 -4.32 -4.47
CA GLN A 217 9.63 -5.65 -4.94
C GLN A 217 10.22 -6.51 -3.83
N ARG A 218 11.06 -5.93 -2.96
CA ARG A 218 11.64 -6.65 -1.82
C ARG A 218 10.56 -7.11 -0.83
N TYR A 219 9.59 -6.24 -0.50
CA TYR A 219 8.54 -6.59 0.45
C TYR A 219 7.51 -7.57 -0.13
N LEU A 220 7.20 -7.48 -1.43
CA LEU A 220 6.38 -8.47 -2.12
C LEU A 220 7.03 -9.85 -2.08
N ALA A 221 8.33 -9.95 -2.42
CA ALA A 221 9.05 -11.22 -2.37
C ALA A 221 9.04 -11.85 -0.98
N VAL A 222 9.24 -11.03 0.07
CA VAL A 222 9.18 -11.48 1.47
C VAL A 222 7.79 -11.97 1.86
N THR A 223 6.74 -11.28 1.42
CA THR A 223 5.35 -11.65 1.70
C THR A 223 4.99 -12.98 1.04
N ASN A 224 5.44 -13.20 -0.19
CA ASN A 224 5.30 -14.49 -0.87
C ASN A 224 6.07 -15.61 -0.15
N ALA A 225 7.25 -15.32 0.39
CA ALA A 225 7.99 -16.29 1.21
C ALA A 225 7.22 -16.65 2.50
N TYR A 226 6.55 -15.70 3.15
CA TYR A 226 5.70 -15.98 4.31
C TYR A 226 4.53 -16.92 3.97
N ASN A 227 3.88 -16.72 2.82
CA ASN A 227 2.86 -17.66 2.34
C ASN A 227 3.42 -19.08 2.19
N GLY A 228 4.65 -19.22 1.69
CA GLY A 228 5.34 -20.51 1.62
C GLY A 228 5.58 -21.14 2.99
N ILE A 229 6.01 -20.35 3.99
CA ILE A 229 6.19 -20.86 5.36
C ILE A 229 4.86 -21.30 5.97
N ILE A 230 3.77 -20.54 5.77
CA ILE A 230 2.43 -20.89 6.24
C ILE A 230 1.96 -22.20 5.62
N GLN A 231 2.11 -22.34 4.29
CA GLN A 231 1.77 -23.57 3.59
C GLN A 231 2.58 -24.77 4.09
N ASN A 232 3.87 -24.58 4.34
CA ASN A 232 4.72 -25.62 4.89
C ASN A 232 4.25 -26.04 6.30
N ASN A 233 3.92 -25.07 7.16
CA ASN A 233 3.40 -25.34 8.49
C ASN A 233 2.06 -26.07 8.44
N ALA A 234 1.14 -25.67 7.54
CA ALA A 234 -0.14 -26.35 7.35
C ALA A 234 0.04 -27.79 6.87
N HIS A 235 0.99 -28.03 5.96
CA HIS A 235 1.32 -29.38 5.50
C HIS A 235 1.93 -30.23 6.62
N THR A 236 2.77 -29.66 7.48
CA THR A 236 3.28 -30.33 8.68
C THR A 236 2.15 -30.71 9.63
N VAL A 237 1.20 -29.80 9.92
CA VAL A 237 0.03 -30.11 10.75
C VAL A 237 -0.80 -31.24 10.14
N MET A 238 -1.02 -31.20 8.83
CA MET A 238 -1.76 -32.24 8.11
C MET A 238 -1.09 -33.62 8.24
N LYS A 239 0.25 -33.68 8.08
CA LYS A 239 1.02 -34.91 8.31
C LYS A 239 0.83 -35.44 9.72
N VAL A 240 0.96 -34.60 10.74
CA VAL A 240 0.79 -34.98 12.15
C VAL A 240 -0.62 -35.51 12.41
N MET A 241 -1.66 -34.80 11.96
CA MET A 241 -3.05 -35.23 12.11
C MET A 241 -3.32 -36.56 11.41
N THR A 242 -2.76 -36.77 10.21
CA THR A 242 -2.96 -38.00 9.43
C THR A 242 -2.32 -39.20 10.12
N VAL A 243 -1.11 -39.02 10.66
CA VAL A 243 -0.41 -40.06 11.41
C VAL A 243 -1.16 -40.43 12.68
N TRP A 244 -1.63 -39.44 13.45
CA TRP A 244 -2.45 -39.70 14.63
C TRP A 244 -3.77 -40.40 14.29
N LEU A 245 -4.45 -39.98 13.23
CA LEU A 245 -5.68 -40.62 12.77
C LEU A 245 -5.42 -42.06 12.36
N ALA A 246 -4.37 -42.33 11.58
CA ALA A 246 -4.00 -43.68 11.16
C ALA A 246 -3.64 -44.57 12.37
N LEU A 247 -2.88 -44.03 13.32
CA LEU A 247 -2.52 -44.72 14.56
C LEU A 247 -3.76 -45.09 15.40
N LEU A 248 -4.79 -44.24 15.41
CA LEU A 248 -6.03 -44.47 16.15
C LEU A 248 -7.01 -45.38 15.40
N MET A 249 -7.10 -45.27 14.07
CA MET A 249 -8.03 -46.06 13.26
C MET A 249 -7.65 -47.54 13.21
N MET A 250 -6.36 -47.85 13.25
CA MET A 250 -5.86 -49.23 13.21
C MET A 250 -6.36 -50.12 14.38
N PRO A 251 -6.25 -49.72 15.66
CA PRO A 251 -6.86 -50.49 16.75
C PRO A 251 -8.38 -50.51 16.68
N ILE A 252 -9.04 -49.40 16.30
CA ILE A 252 -10.50 -49.34 16.19
C ILE A 252 -11.02 -50.33 15.15
N ALA A 253 -10.44 -50.36 13.95
CA ALA A 253 -10.82 -51.28 12.89
C ALA A 253 -10.67 -52.74 13.29
N PHE A 254 -9.71 -53.06 14.18
CA PHE A 254 -9.46 -54.41 14.66
C PHE A 254 -10.37 -54.80 15.83
N ILE A 255 -10.74 -53.86 16.70
CA ILE A 255 -11.62 -54.09 17.87
C ILE A 255 -13.10 -54.14 17.47
N MET A 256 -13.51 -53.37 16.46
CA MET A 256 -14.91 -53.22 16.07
C MET A 256 -15.60 -54.55 15.68
N PRO A 257 -15.01 -55.46 14.88
CA PRO A 257 -15.63 -56.74 14.54
C PRO A 257 -15.95 -57.60 15.78
N TRP A 258 -15.12 -57.56 16.81
CA TRP A 258 -15.33 -58.30 18.06
C TRP A 258 -16.42 -57.71 18.97
N HIS A 259 -16.82 -56.45 18.74
CA HIS A 259 -17.96 -55.83 19.41
C HIS A 259 -19.27 -56.04 18.66
N MET A 260 -19.21 -56.48 17.40
CA MET A 260 -20.40 -56.82 16.64
C MET A 260 -20.88 -58.20 17.08
N MET A 261 -22.18 -58.36 17.35
CA MET A 261 -22.83 -59.62 17.75
C MET A 261 -22.86 -60.65 16.60
N THR A 262 -21.71 -60.88 15.98
CA THR A 262 -21.47 -61.80 14.87
C THR A 262 -20.59 -62.93 15.35
N PRO A 263 -20.98 -64.20 15.14
CA PRO A 263 -20.18 -65.34 15.57
C PRO A 263 -18.86 -65.35 14.80
N LEU A 264 -17.74 -65.28 15.53
CA LEU A 264 -16.41 -65.17 14.95
C LEU A 264 -15.65 -66.50 15.09
N PRO A 265 -14.85 -66.88 14.08
CA PRO A 265 -13.96 -68.03 14.21
C PRO A 265 -12.95 -67.73 15.33
N LEU A 266 -12.77 -68.67 16.27
CA LEU A 266 -11.85 -68.63 17.44
C LEU A 266 -12.40 -68.00 18.74
N GLU A 267 -13.69 -67.70 18.84
CA GLU A 267 -14.31 -67.14 20.06
C GLU A 267 -14.09 -67.99 21.34
N HIS A 268 -13.93 -69.31 21.19
CA HIS A 268 -13.78 -70.26 22.30
C HIS A 268 -12.33 -70.36 22.84
N TRP A 269 -11.38 -69.62 22.28
CA TRP A 269 -9.96 -69.74 22.63
C TRP A 269 -9.61 -68.82 23.80
N HIS A 270 -9.27 -69.40 24.96
CA HIS A 270 -9.07 -68.66 26.22
C HIS A 270 -7.97 -67.57 26.16
N TYR A 271 -7.00 -67.70 25.25
CA TYR A 271 -5.89 -66.74 25.08
C TYR A 271 -6.09 -65.75 23.93
N LEU A 272 -7.23 -65.78 23.24
CA LEU A 272 -7.52 -64.94 22.08
C LEU A 272 -7.33 -63.44 22.40
N TRP A 273 -7.77 -63.00 23.58
CA TRP A 273 -7.65 -61.60 24.03
C TRP A 273 -6.21 -61.11 24.12
N PHE A 274 -5.28 -61.94 24.63
CA PHE A 274 -3.86 -61.62 24.69
C PHE A 274 -3.24 -61.58 23.29
N GLY A 275 -3.66 -62.46 22.39
CA GLY A 275 -3.25 -62.44 20.98
C GLY A 275 -3.71 -61.18 20.25
N LEU A 276 -4.94 -60.73 20.51
CA LEU A 276 -5.51 -59.48 20.00
C LEU A 276 -4.71 -58.26 20.46
N LEU A 277 -4.43 -58.18 21.76
CA LEU A 277 -3.62 -57.10 22.33
C LEU A 277 -2.21 -57.09 21.75
N ALA A 278 -1.55 -58.25 21.66
CA ALA A 278 -0.22 -58.38 21.07
C ALA A 278 -0.20 -57.96 19.59
N TYR A 279 -1.23 -58.33 18.83
CA TYR A 279 -1.38 -57.92 17.42
C TYR A 279 -1.55 -56.41 17.30
N VAL A 280 -2.52 -55.81 17.99
CA VAL A 280 -2.77 -54.37 17.93
C VAL A 280 -1.52 -53.59 18.33
N PHE A 281 -0.86 -53.99 19.42
CA PHE A 281 0.37 -53.33 19.88
C PHE A 281 1.51 -53.50 18.87
N GLY A 282 1.65 -54.71 18.29
CA GLY A 282 2.65 -55.00 17.27
C GLY A 282 2.48 -54.19 15.99
N VAL A 283 1.25 -54.10 15.46
CA VAL A 283 0.98 -53.33 14.23
C VAL A 283 1.09 -51.82 14.49
N THR A 284 0.60 -51.33 15.63
CA THR A 284 0.76 -49.92 16.05
C THR A 284 2.23 -49.53 16.21
N TRP A 285 3.04 -50.41 16.82
CA TRP A 285 4.49 -50.23 16.97
C TRP A 285 5.22 -50.23 15.62
N LEU A 286 4.89 -51.18 14.73
CA LEU A 286 5.42 -51.24 13.37
C LEU A 286 5.10 -49.96 12.59
N PHE A 287 3.87 -49.47 12.70
CA PHE A 287 3.43 -48.23 12.07
C PHE A 287 4.16 -47.01 12.63
N ALA A 288 4.30 -46.88 13.95
CA ALA A 288 5.06 -45.80 14.58
C ALA A 288 6.53 -45.80 14.12
N ARG A 289 7.16 -46.98 14.03
CA ARG A 289 8.54 -47.14 13.53
C ARG A 289 8.65 -46.81 12.05
N TRP A 290 7.66 -47.19 11.24
CA TRP A 290 7.59 -46.83 9.82
C TRP A 290 7.46 -45.31 9.64
N ALA A 291 6.51 -44.68 10.35
CA ALA A 291 6.30 -43.24 10.31
C ALA A 291 7.54 -42.45 10.78
N GLY A 292 8.25 -42.94 11.80
CA GLY A 292 9.53 -42.37 12.25
C GLY A 292 10.63 -42.43 11.19
N LYS A 293 10.76 -43.54 10.46
CA LYS A 293 11.73 -43.68 9.35
C LYS A 293 11.44 -42.76 8.17
N HIS A 294 10.17 -42.47 7.91
CA HIS A 294 9.74 -41.59 6.82
C HIS A 294 9.70 -40.10 7.22
N GLY A 295 10.26 -39.73 8.38
CA GLY A 295 10.40 -38.34 8.80
C GLY A 295 9.08 -37.66 9.20
N PHE A 296 8.04 -38.44 9.53
CA PHE A 296 6.78 -37.87 10.01
C PHE A 296 6.86 -37.32 11.44
N PHE A 297 7.85 -37.78 12.22
CA PHE A 297 8.10 -37.32 13.59
C PHE A 297 9.38 -36.49 13.75
N SER A 298 10.17 -36.32 12.68
CA SER A 298 11.28 -35.37 12.67
C SER A 298 10.71 -33.98 12.36
N MET A 299 10.27 -33.28 13.41
CA MET A 299 10.20 -31.82 13.41
C MET A 299 11.58 -31.24 13.71
#